data_AF-A0A820P335-F1
#
_entry.id   AF-A0A820P335-F1
#
_cell.length_a   1.000
_cell.length_b   1.000
_cell.length_c   1.000
_cell.angle_alpha   90.00
_cell.angle_beta   90.00
_cell.angle_gamma   90.00
#
_symmetry.space_group_name_H-M   'P 1'
#
loop_
_entity.id
_entity.type
_entity.pdbx_description
1 polymer ?
#
loop_
_entity_poly.entity_id
_entity_poly.type
_entity_poly.pdbx_seq_one_letter_code
_entity_poly.pdbx_strand_id
1 'polypeptide(L)'
;MHRFTIVFLLCTILFVAFAAGKNATCSFPRCRMACPYGYKSGKDGCAICSCKKTQCVGDQIPLEGYFCGNGTNHRDCPKTHKCVIGSQDSYAVCCPRGRQ
;
A
#
# COMPACT_ATOMS: atom_id res chain seq x y z
N MET A 1 -4.61 3.15 49.52
CA MET A 1 -5.63 3.41 48.47
C MET A 1 -5.19 4.47 47.44
N HIS A 2 -4.52 5.56 47.84
CA HIS A 2 -4.15 6.69 46.94
C HIS A 2 -3.02 6.43 45.93
N ARG A 3 -2.17 5.41 46.14
CA ARG A 3 -1.05 5.10 45.24
C ARG A 3 -1.48 4.31 44.00
N PHE A 4 -2.54 3.51 44.10
CA PHE A 4 -3.08 2.73 42.98
C PHE A 4 -3.86 3.59 41.98
N THR A 5 -4.53 4.64 42.46
CA THR A 5 -5.25 5.61 41.62
C THR A 5 -4.30 6.45 40.76
N ILE A 6 -3.14 6.85 41.30
CA ILE A 6 -2.12 7.63 40.57
C ILE A 6 -1.52 6.80 39.42
N VAL A 7 -1.24 5.52 39.64
CA VAL A 7 -0.68 4.63 38.61
C VAL A 7 -1.68 4.41 37.47
N PHE A 8 -2.97 4.20 37.79
CA PHE A 8 -4.01 4.06 36.78
C PHE A 8 -4.18 5.33 35.93
N LEU A 9 -4.16 6.52 36.56
CA LEU A 9 -4.26 7.80 35.87
C LEU A 9 -3.06 8.09 34.95
N LEU A 10 -1.83 7.81 35.39
CA LEU A 10 -0.65 7.99 34.54
C LEU A 10 -0.66 7.02 33.36
N CYS A 11 -1.11 5.78 33.57
CA CYS A 11 -1.22 4.78 32.53
C CYS A 11 -2.25 5.20 31.46
N THR A 12 -3.44 5.65 31.86
CA THR A 12 -4.45 6.11 30.90
C THR A 12 -3.99 7.34 30.13
N ILE A 13 -3.31 8.30 30.76
CA ILE A 13 -2.74 9.47 30.07
C ILE A 13 -1.67 9.06 29.04
N LEU A 14 -0.79 8.12 29.38
CA LEU A 14 0.21 7.57 28.46
C LEU A 14 -0.43 6.81 27.28
N PHE A 15 -1.49 6.04 27.54
CA PHE A 15 -2.25 5.33 26.50
C PHE A 15 -2.93 6.30 25.52
N VAL A 16 -3.51 7.41 26.01
CA VAL A 16 -4.17 8.40 25.14
C VAL A 16 -3.16 9.15 24.27
N ALA A 17 -1.98 9.48 24.80
CA ALA A 17 -0.93 10.17 24.03
C ALA A 17 -0.40 9.34 22.84
N PHE A 18 -0.42 8.00 22.93
CA PHE A 18 0.10 7.11 21.89
C PHE A 18 -0.87 6.91 20.70
N ALA A 19 -2.17 7.19 20.89
CA ALA A 19 -3.19 6.91 19.89
C ALA A 19 -3.35 7.98 18.78
N ALA A 20 -2.53 9.04 18.79
CA ALA A 20 -2.56 10.12 17.80
C ALA A 20 -1.93 9.69 16.45
N GLY A 21 -2.56 8.72 15.78
CA GLY A 21 -2.23 8.30 14.43
C GLY A 21 -2.53 9.40 13.40
N LYS A 22 -1.56 9.68 12.53
CA LYS A 22 -1.61 10.71 11.48
C LYS A 22 -2.82 10.51 10.56
N ASN A 23 -3.85 11.34 10.70
CA ASN A 23 -4.93 11.42 9.72
C ASN A 23 -4.46 12.26 8.52
N ALA A 24 -3.62 11.67 7.67
CA ALA A 24 -3.10 12.34 6.49
C ALA A 24 -4.17 12.35 5.39
N THR A 25 -4.92 13.45 5.29
CA THR A 25 -5.81 13.69 4.14
C THR A 25 -4.94 13.96 2.91
N CYS A 26 -4.60 12.91 2.16
CA CYS A 26 -3.88 13.07 0.90
C CYS A 26 -4.81 13.71 -0.15
N SER A 27 -4.38 14.83 -0.74
CA SER A 27 -5.04 15.38 -1.93
C SER A 27 -4.54 14.65 -3.17
N PHE A 28 -5.40 14.50 -4.18
CA PHE A 28 -4.97 13.98 -5.47
C PHE A 28 -3.96 14.95 -6.11
N PRO A 29 -2.82 14.46 -6.65
CA PRO A 29 -1.78 15.34 -7.17
C PRO A 29 -2.32 16.09 -8.40
N ARG A 30 -2.32 17.42 -8.33
CA ARG A 30 -2.83 18.33 -9.37
C ARG A 30 -1.84 18.46 -10.53
N CYS A 31 -1.57 17.36 -11.24
CA CYS A 31 -0.67 17.30 -12.39
C CYS A 31 -1.47 17.25 -13.71
N ARG A 32 -0.84 17.64 -14.83
CA ARG A 32 -1.44 17.59 -16.17
C ARG A 32 -1.20 16.25 -16.92
N MET A 33 -0.67 15.24 -16.25
CA MET A 33 -0.35 13.94 -16.86
C MET A 33 -1.33 12.87 -16.38
N ALA A 34 -1.62 11.87 -17.21
CA ALA A 34 -2.33 10.66 -16.82
C ALA A 34 -1.34 9.50 -16.76
N CYS A 35 -1.28 8.80 -15.61
CA CYS A 35 -0.36 7.68 -15.43
C CYS A 35 -1.09 6.34 -15.61
N PRO A 36 -0.71 5.51 -16.60
CA PRO A 36 -1.42 4.26 -16.89
C PRO A 36 -1.39 3.25 -15.73
N TYR A 37 -0.32 3.28 -14.93
CA TYR A 37 -0.16 2.40 -13.76
C TYR A 37 -0.31 3.13 -12.42
N GLY A 38 -0.82 4.38 -12.46
CA GLY A 38 -0.99 5.23 -11.29
C GLY A 38 0.24 6.04 -10.88
N TYR A 39 0.08 6.83 -9.83
CA TYR A 39 1.08 7.77 -9.32
C TYR A 39 1.97 7.13 -8.25
N LYS A 40 3.22 7.57 -8.17
CA LYS A 40 4.14 7.21 -7.08
C LYS A 40 3.69 7.82 -5.77
N SER A 41 4.00 7.14 -4.67
CA SER A 41 3.81 7.67 -3.32
C SER A 41 5.07 8.39 -2.84
N GLY A 42 4.90 9.56 -2.22
CA GLY A 42 5.93 10.31 -1.53
C GLY A 42 6.26 9.73 -0.16
N LYS A 43 7.14 10.42 0.58
CA LYS A 43 7.58 10.02 1.93
C LYS A 43 6.45 10.04 2.96
N ASP A 44 5.42 10.81 2.68
CA ASP A 44 4.16 10.94 3.42
C ASP A 44 3.13 9.86 3.07
N GLY A 45 3.43 8.99 2.09
CA GLY A 45 2.50 8.00 1.55
C GLY A 45 1.52 8.56 0.52
N CYS A 46 1.48 9.89 0.32
CA CYS A 46 0.57 10.54 -0.61
C CYS A 46 1.08 10.48 -2.05
N ALA A 47 0.17 10.51 -3.01
CA ALA A 47 0.52 10.48 -4.42
C ALA A 47 1.23 11.78 -4.85
N ILE A 48 2.34 11.64 -5.57
CA ILE A 48 3.13 12.76 -6.13
C ILE A 48 2.98 12.83 -7.65
N CYS A 49 3.37 13.95 -8.27
CA CYS A 49 3.41 14.11 -9.73
C CYS A 49 4.54 13.30 -10.40
N SER A 50 4.49 11.98 -10.26
CA SER A 50 5.35 11.04 -10.96
C SER A 50 4.60 9.73 -11.21
N CYS A 51 4.74 9.18 -12.41
CA CYS A 51 4.10 7.93 -12.78
C CYS A 51 4.91 6.72 -12.31
N LYS A 52 4.21 5.66 -11.91
CA LYS A 52 4.82 4.34 -11.80
C LYS A 52 5.15 3.82 -13.19
N LYS A 53 6.26 3.09 -13.31
CA LYS A 53 6.67 2.44 -14.56
C LYS A 53 5.89 1.14 -14.81
N THR A 54 5.43 0.50 -13.74
CA THR A 54 4.73 -0.78 -13.78
C THR A 54 3.63 -0.83 -12.72
N GLN A 55 2.82 -1.88 -12.73
CA GLN A 55 1.79 -2.18 -11.73
C GLN A 55 2.38 -2.66 -10.39
N CYS A 56 3.67 -2.98 -10.35
CA CYS A 56 4.34 -3.49 -9.17
C CYS A 56 4.88 -2.37 -8.27
N VAL A 57 5.07 -2.69 -6.99
CA VAL A 57 5.66 -1.75 -6.02
C VAL A 57 7.12 -1.48 -6.40
N GLY A 58 7.55 -0.23 -6.25
CA GLY A 58 8.95 0.15 -6.49
C GLY A 58 9.39 0.03 -7.95
N ASP A 59 8.47 0.14 -8.91
CA ASP A 59 8.75 0.03 -10.36
C ASP A 59 9.36 -1.33 -10.76
N GLN A 60 9.06 -2.40 -10.02
CA GLN A 60 9.52 -3.77 -10.33
C GLN A 60 8.84 -4.33 -11.59
N ILE A 61 9.53 -5.20 -12.33
CA ILE A 61 9.01 -5.79 -13.56
C ILE A 61 8.10 -6.97 -13.21
N PRO A 62 6.85 -7.02 -13.73
CA PRO A 62 5.98 -8.17 -13.55
C PRO A 62 6.50 -9.39 -14.30
N LEU A 63 6.20 -10.58 -13.80
CA LEU A 63 6.57 -11.83 -14.44
C LEU A 63 5.74 -12.04 -15.71
N GLU A 64 6.42 -12.09 -16.85
CA GLU A 64 5.80 -12.32 -18.16
C GLU A 64 5.31 -13.76 -18.31
N GLY A 65 4.20 -13.97 -19.03
CA GLY A 65 3.65 -15.30 -19.31
C GLY A 65 2.89 -15.96 -18.14
N TYR A 66 2.71 -15.26 -17.02
CA TYR A 66 1.88 -15.71 -15.90
C TYR A 66 0.64 -14.85 -15.75
N PHE A 67 -0.53 -15.46 -15.98
CA PHE A 67 -1.83 -14.84 -15.78
C PHE A 67 -2.41 -15.32 -14.45
N CYS A 68 -2.26 -14.51 -13.41
CA CYS A 68 -2.93 -14.74 -12.13
C CYS A 68 -4.30 -14.04 -12.11
N GLY A 69 -5.06 -14.15 -11.02
CA GLY A 69 -6.34 -13.45 -10.85
C GLY A 69 -7.50 -14.40 -10.60
N ASN A 70 -8.71 -13.94 -10.90
CA ASN A 70 -9.95 -14.65 -10.55
C ASN A 70 -10.60 -15.42 -11.73
N GLY A 71 -9.97 -15.38 -12.92
CA GLY A 71 -10.49 -16.06 -14.11
C GLY A 71 -10.26 -17.58 -14.08
N THR A 72 -11.03 -18.35 -14.84
CA THR A 72 -10.92 -19.83 -14.87
C THR A 72 -9.59 -20.35 -15.43
N ASN A 73 -8.90 -19.57 -16.25
CA ASN A 73 -7.56 -19.87 -16.78
C ASN A 73 -6.41 -19.28 -15.94
N HIS A 74 -6.69 -18.85 -14.70
CA HIS A 74 -5.64 -18.31 -13.84
C HIS A 74 -4.63 -19.40 -13.46
N ARG A 75 -3.41 -18.98 -13.21
CA ARG A 75 -2.38 -19.79 -12.56
C ARG A 75 -1.89 -19.07 -11.31
N ASP A 76 -1.46 -19.86 -10.34
CA ASP A 76 -0.78 -19.32 -9.17
C ASP A 76 0.57 -18.71 -9.57
N CYS A 77 0.85 -17.53 -9.02
CA CYS A 77 2.18 -16.95 -9.11
C CYS A 77 3.20 -17.85 -8.40
N PRO A 78 4.46 -17.90 -8.87
CA PRO A 78 5.54 -18.56 -8.12
C PRO A 78 5.63 -18.01 -6.68
N LYS A 79 6.15 -18.81 -5.74
CA LYS A 79 6.23 -18.41 -4.31
C LYS A 79 6.93 -17.05 -4.09
N THR A 80 7.87 -16.70 -4.95
CA THR A 80 8.62 -15.42 -4.95
C THR A 80 7.80 -14.22 -5.42
N HIS A 81 6.60 -14.42 -5.98
CA HIS A 81 5.74 -13.39 -6.54
C HIS A 81 4.37 -13.39 -5.85
N LYS A 82 3.73 -12.23 -5.81
CA LYS A 82 2.36 -12.02 -5.35
C LYS A 82 1.50 -11.61 -6.54
N CYS A 83 0.30 -12.17 -6.62
CA CYS A 83 -0.69 -11.70 -7.60
C CYS A 83 -1.19 -10.32 -7.20
N VAL A 84 -1.02 -9.35 -8.11
CA VAL A 84 -1.55 -7.99 -7.98
C VAL A 84 -2.65 -7.84 -9.02
N ILE A 85 -3.87 -7.67 -8.53
CA ILE A 85 -5.07 -7.50 -9.35
C ILE A 85 -5.45 -6.02 -9.30
N GLY A 86 -5.63 -5.41 -10.48
CA GLY A 86 -6.08 -4.04 -10.63
C GLY A 86 -7.55 -3.86 -10.24
N SER A 87 -7.99 -2.61 -10.10
CA SER A 87 -9.41 -2.31 -9.89
C SER A 87 -10.24 -2.85 -11.05
N GLN A 88 -11.42 -3.42 -10.75
CA GLN A 88 -12.32 -4.05 -11.73
C GLN A 88 -11.61 -5.06 -12.64
N ASP A 89 -10.62 -5.78 -12.11
CA ASP A 89 -9.83 -6.79 -12.83
C ASP A 89 -9.16 -6.25 -14.13
N SER A 90 -8.94 -4.93 -14.22
CA SER A 90 -8.33 -4.26 -15.39
C SER A 90 -6.95 -4.80 -15.76
N TYR A 91 -6.27 -5.44 -14.82
CA TYR A 91 -5.08 -6.25 -15.03
C TYR A 91 -4.93 -7.25 -13.88
N ALA A 92 -4.19 -8.33 -14.12
CA ALA A 92 -3.70 -9.21 -13.07
C ALA A 92 -2.30 -9.69 -13.43
N VAL A 93 -1.31 -9.33 -12.62
CA VAL A 93 0.09 -9.64 -12.87
C VAL A 93 0.78 -10.20 -11.64
N CYS A 94 1.76 -11.07 -11.86
CA CYS A 94 2.62 -11.57 -10.79
C CYS A 94 3.76 -10.58 -10.56
N CYS A 95 3.75 -9.88 -9.43
CA CYS A 95 4.82 -8.98 -9.02
C CYS A 95 5.77 -9.64 -8.02
N PRO A 96 7.08 -9.35 -8.02
CA PRO A 96 7.98 -9.85 -7.00
C PRO A 96 7.47 -9.49 -5.59
N ARG A 97 7.57 -10.41 -4.64
CA ARG A 97 7.36 -10.11 -3.22
C ARG A 97 8.53 -9.24 -2.77
N GLY A 98 8.39 -7.91 -2.93
CA GLY A 98 9.35 -6.96 -2.38
C GLY A 98 9.55 -7.20 -0.88
N ARG A 99 10.78 -7.01 -0.40
CA ARG A 99 11.01 -6.82 1.04
C ARG A 99 10.39 -5.46 1.38
N GLN A 100 9.19 -5.45 1.96
CA GLN A 100 8.55 -4.25 2.48
C GLN A 100 9.20 -3.85 3.80
#